data_AF-A0AAE2U4W2-F1
#
_entry.id   AF-A0AAE2U4W2-F1
#
_cell.length_a   1.000
_cell.length_b   1.000
_cell.length_c   1.000
_cell.angle_alpha   90.00
_cell.angle_beta   90.00
_cell.angle_gamma   90.00
#
_symmetry.space_group_name_H-M   'P 1'
#
loop_
_entity.id
_entity.type
_entity.pdbx_description
1 polymer ?
#
loop_
_entity_poly.entity_id
_entity_poly.type
_entity_poly.pdbx_seq_one_letter_code
_entity_poly.pdbx_strand_id
1 'polypeptide(L)'
;MEEENRLLVGKKGTANKVDQYATKLSNGLLWLNERAWPLTVGILSVAGLYLYQYIQVEKVPLSILSAAAFTALPAMFAMLVFVIGMMGASILIPTFILFKRMNRTGVRLSDQLNLSPASPQATAQHRRVLWHWAASVAVPCVFWPCAVYLSAKAESGPLLTVSWIAAVVLVVMAYVWIIVRARPAHVALRDISGEFLFASASAGGIQLLVILMVTVPVSHAFGEYSDSIVLFAPFMATEMIVLFLIQGCGACMVVSMSDHENPAAPVSLVVFSLLVVLGMIPEAGAKLGGLPLQASASGGRACTLMTWTDDAKALRVLVDADNPQRSVKLRVMADSDGSYIVRPWQAREKTVSFVPHASVAQLDECP
;
A
#
# COMPACT_ATOMS: atom_id res chain seq x y z
N MET A 1 42.68 -34.77 9.92
CA MET A 1 41.48 -35.04 10.74
C MET A 1 40.86 -33.79 11.36
N GLU A 2 41.65 -32.77 11.73
CA GLU A 2 41.10 -31.52 12.32
C GLU A 2 40.52 -30.53 11.30
N GLU A 3 40.99 -30.59 10.05
CA GLU A 3 40.56 -29.68 8.97
C GLU A 3 39.22 -30.13 8.33
N GLU A 4 38.97 -31.44 8.29
CA GLU A 4 37.73 -32.04 7.81
C GLU A 4 36.54 -31.76 8.75
N ASN A 5 36.79 -31.68 10.06
CA ASN A 5 35.78 -31.27 11.04
C ASN A 5 35.41 -29.78 10.95
N ARG A 6 36.34 -28.89 10.55
CA ARG A 6 36.02 -27.46 10.34
C ARG A 6 35.15 -27.24 9.09
N LEU A 7 35.36 -28.02 8.04
CA LEU A 7 34.51 -27.99 6.83
C LEU A 7 33.10 -28.55 7.10
N LEU A 8 32.96 -29.55 7.96
CA LEU A 8 31.65 -30.13 8.33
C LEU A 8 30.84 -29.23 9.29
N VAL A 9 31.49 -28.51 10.21
CA VAL A 9 30.82 -27.57 11.11
C VAL A 9 30.34 -26.30 10.38
N GLY A 10 31.10 -25.83 9.38
CA GLY A 10 30.68 -24.70 8.53
C GLY A 10 29.49 -25.02 7.61
N LYS A 11 29.34 -26.29 7.19
CA LYS A 11 28.26 -26.74 6.30
C LYS A 11 26.95 -27.06 7.03
N LYS A 12 27.02 -27.48 8.31
CA LYS A 12 25.84 -27.83 9.14
C LYS A 12 25.06 -26.60 9.64
N GLY A 13 25.72 -25.45 9.85
CA GLY A 13 25.07 -24.26 10.41
C GLY A 13 24.15 -23.49 9.46
N THR A 14 24.37 -23.61 8.15
CA THR A 14 23.55 -22.97 7.10
C THR A 14 22.43 -23.87 6.60
N ALA A 15 22.68 -25.18 6.43
CA ALA A 15 21.65 -26.16 6.03
C ALA A 15 20.48 -26.20 7.02
N ASN A 16 20.78 -26.30 8.32
CA ASN A 16 19.76 -26.50 9.36
C ASN A 16 18.80 -25.30 9.52
N LYS A 17 19.25 -24.07 9.22
CA LYS A 17 18.40 -22.87 9.29
C LYS A 17 17.54 -22.70 8.03
N VAL A 18 18.08 -23.00 6.85
CA VAL A 18 17.31 -22.97 5.61
C VAL A 18 16.20 -24.02 5.66
N ASP A 19 16.52 -25.23 6.15
CA ASP A 19 15.54 -26.30 6.36
C ASP A 19 14.47 -25.88 7.39
N GLN A 20 14.84 -25.16 8.44
CA GLN A 20 13.88 -24.66 9.43
C GLN A 20 12.93 -23.59 8.86
N TYR A 21 13.44 -22.64 8.06
CA TYR A 21 12.60 -21.65 7.38
C TYR A 21 11.72 -22.30 6.31
N ALA A 22 12.26 -23.23 5.52
CA ALA A 22 11.52 -23.98 4.52
C ALA A 22 10.41 -24.82 5.17
N THR A 23 10.68 -25.43 6.32
CA THR A 23 9.68 -26.20 7.08
C THR A 23 8.60 -25.28 7.65
N LYS A 24 8.96 -24.13 8.24
CA LYS A 24 7.97 -23.14 8.72
C LYS A 24 7.11 -22.58 7.58
N LEU A 25 7.71 -22.28 6.42
CA LEU A 25 6.99 -21.82 5.25
C LEU A 25 6.07 -22.92 4.69
N SER A 26 6.58 -24.14 4.57
CA SER A 26 5.84 -25.32 4.11
C SER A 26 4.63 -25.59 5.01
N ASN A 27 4.82 -25.61 6.32
CA ASN A 27 3.73 -25.77 7.30
C ASN A 27 2.71 -24.62 7.20
N GLY A 28 3.19 -23.38 6.97
CA GLY A 28 2.31 -22.24 6.74
C GLY A 28 1.47 -22.37 5.46
N LEU A 29 2.08 -22.80 4.35
CA LEU A 29 1.40 -23.05 3.09
C LEU A 29 0.42 -24.22 3.19
N LEU A 30 0.78 -25.28 3.91
CA LEU A 30 -0.09 -26.41 4.21
C LEU A 30 -1.32 -25.93 5.00
N TRP A 31 -1.12 -25.12 6.04
CA TRP A 31 -2.20 -24.55 6.84
C TRP A 31 -3.17 -23.72 6.00
N LEU A 32 -2.63 -22.87 5.10
CA LEU A 32 -3.41 -22.08 4.15
C LEU A 32 -4.19 -22.97 3.18
N ASN A 33 -3.57 -24.03 2.67
CA ASN A 33 -4.20 -24.96 1.73
C ASN A 33 -5.34 -25.76 2.37
N GLU A 34 -5.13 -26.29 3.59
CA GLU A 34 -6.17 -26.99 4.36
C GLU A 34 -7.40 -26.10 4.65
N ARG A 35 -7.18 -24.79 4.72
CA ARG A 35 -8.20 -23.78 5.04
C ARG A 35 -8.46 -22.84 3.86
N ALA A 36 -8.19 -23.29 2.63
CA ALA A 36 -8.39 -22.49 1.44
C ALA A 36 -9.87 -22.15 1.24
N TRP A 37 -10.78 -23.10 1.49
CA TRP A 37 -12.21 -22.88 1.30
C TRP A 37 -12.81 -21.78 2.23
N PRO A 38 -12.59 -21.75 3.56
CA PRO A 38 -13.17 -20.71 4.41
C PRO A 38 -12.51 -19.34 4.14
N LEU A 39 -11.21 -19.32 3.85
CA LEU A 39 -10.50 -18.07 3.50
C LEU A 39 -11.04 -17.48 2.19
N THR A 40 -11.25 -18.34 1.18
CA THR A 40 -11.82 -17.93 -0.10
C THR A 40 -13.23 -17.39 0.07
N VAL A 41 -14.10 -18.12 0.78
CA VAL A 41 -15.48 -17.65 1.08
C VAL A 41 -15.47 -16.33 1.84
N GLY A 42 -14.57 -16.18 2.83
CA GLY A 42 -14.42 -14.94 3.59
C GLY A 42 -14.04 -13.76 2.70
N ILE A 43 -12.98 -13.89 1.92
CA ILE A 43 -12.52 -12.79 1.04
C ILE A 43 -13.54 -12.50 -0.07
N LEU A 44 -14.21 -13.52 -0.62
CA LEU A 44 -15.32 -13.31 -1.57
C LEU A 44 -16.47 -12.53 -0.93
N SER A 45 -16.77 -12.79 0.35
CA SER A 45 -17.79 -12.03 1.10
C SER A 45 -17.37 -10.57 1.27
N VAL A 46 -16.09 -10.31 1.56
CA VAL A 46 -15.54 -8.94 1.61
C VAL A 46 -15.60 -8.26 0.24
N ALA A 47 -15.23 -8.98 -0.84
CA ALA A 47 -15.34 -8.46 -2.20
C ALA A 47 -16.80 -8.12 -2.57
N GLY A 48 -17.75 -8.98 -2.19
CA GLY A 48 -19.18 -8.72 -2.34
C GLY A 48 -19.65 -7.49 -1.56
N LEU A 49 -19.16 -7.29 -0.33
CA LEU A 49 -19.42 -6.09 0.46
C LEU A 49 -18.88 -4.83 -0.24
N TYR A 50 -17.66 -4.87 -0.78
CA TYR A 50 -17.05 -3.73 -1.47
C TYR A 50 -17.79 -3.40 -2.76
N LEU A 51 -18.20 -4.42 -3.52
CA LEU A 51 -19.06 -4.26 -4.69
C LEU A 51 -20.40 -3.62 -4.32
N TYR A 52 -21.04 -4.10 -3.26
CA TYR A 52 -22.30 -3.53 -2.76
C TYR A 52 -22.13 -2.06 -2.37
N GLN A 53 -21.04 -1.73 -1.70
CA GLN A 53 -20.73 -0.35 -1.33
C GLN A 53 -20.44 0.52 -2.55
N TYR A 54 -19.73 0.01 -3.56
CA TYR A 54 -19.52 0.71 -4.83
C TYR A 54 -20.85 1.07 -5.49
N ILE A 55 -21.77 0.11 -5.61
CA ILE A 55 -23.12 0.33 -6.15
C ILE A 55 -23.85 1.43 -5.37
N GLN A 56 -23.80 1.38 -4.04
CA GLN A 56 -24.54 2.31 -3.18
C GLN A 56 -23.93 3.73 -3.16
N VAL A 57 -22.61 3.83 -3.09
CA VAL A 57 -21.88 5.10 -2.96
C VAL A 57 -21.78 5.82 -4.30
N GLU A 58 -21.41 5.10 -5.37
CA GLU A 58 -21.26 5.68 -6.70
C GLU A 58 -22.57 5.72 -7.50
N LYS A 59 -23.67 5.20 -6.92
CA LYS A 59 -25.01 5.14 -7.52
C LYS A 59 -25.00 4.46 -8.89
N VAL A 60 -24.14 3.46 -9.06
CA VAL A 60 -24.03 2.68 -10.28
C VAL A 60 -25.11 1.58 -10.23
N PRO A 61 -26.09 1.58 -11.14
CA PRO A 61 -27.21 0.63 -11.12
C PRO A 61 -26.78 -0.74 -11.69
N LEU A 62 -25.82 -1.39 -11.02
CA LEU A 62 -25.45 -2.77 -11.32
C LEU A 62 -26.34 -3.69 -10.49
N SER A 63 -26.91 -4.70 -11.14
CA SER A 63 -27.48 -5.83 -10.41
C SER A 63 -26.33 -6.71 -9.91
N ILE A 64 -26.31 -7.02 -8.61
CA ILE A 64 -25.32 -7.92 -7.98
C ILE A 64 -25.38 -9.33 -8.58
N LEU A 65 -26.51 -9.68 -9.20
CA LEU A 65 -26.75 -10.96 -9.88
C LEU A 65 -26.54 -10.90 -11.39
N SER A 66 -26.09 -9.78 -11.94
CA SER A 66 -25.81 -9.67 -13.39
C SER A 66 -24.63 -10.56 -13.79
N ALA A 67 -24.61 -10.99 -15.07
CA ALA A 67 -23.49 -11.75 -15.62
C ALA A 67 -22.16 -10.97 -15.50
N ALA A 68 -22.20 -9.64 -15.62
CA ALA A 68 -21.06 -8.76 -15.39
C ALA A 68 -20.57 -8.80 -13.94
N ALA A 69 -21.46 -8.76 -12.95
CA ALA A 69 -21.07 -8.87 -11.54
C ALA A 69 -20.45 -10.24 -11.20
N PHE A 70 -21.03 -11.34 -11.70
CA PHE A 70 -20.53 -12.69 -11.48
C PHE A 70 -19.15 -12.93 -12.11
N THR A 71 -18.92 -12.40 -13.31
CA THR A 71 -17.61 -12.52 -14.00
C THR A 71 -16.56 -11.57 -13.42
N ALA A 72 -16.97 -10.42 -12.89
CA ALA A 72 -16.08 -9.47 -12.23
C ALA A 72 -15.65 -9.93 -10.82
N LEU A 73 -16.44 -10.77 -10.13
CA LEU A 73 -16.18 -11.13 -8.73
C LEU A 73 -14.81 -11.80 -8.50
N PRO A 74 -14.38 -12.80 -9.31
CA PRO A 74 -13.04 -13.37 -9.21
C PRO A 74 -11.93 -12.36 -9.52
N ALA A 75 -12.13 -11.48 -10.49
CA ALA A 75 -11.19 -10.41 -10.83
C ALA A 75 -11.08 -9.38 -9.69
N MET A 76 -12.20 -9.03 -9.06
CA MET A 76 -12.26 -8.18 -7.86
C MET A 76 -11.55 -8.84 -6.68
N PHE A 77 -11.79 -10.14 -6.44
CA PHE A 77 -11.06 -10.92 -5.43
C PHE A 77 -9.55 -10.84 -5.69
N ALA A 78 -9.10 -11.14 -6.91
CA ALA A 78 -7.69 -11.16 -7.26
C ALA A 78 -7.06 -9.77 -7.12
N MET A 79 -7.74 -8.73 -7.60
CA MET A 79 -7.28 -7.35 -7.50
C MET A 79 -7.27 -6.84 -6.06
N LEU A 80 -8.24 -7.20 -5.22
CA LEU A 80 -8.24 -6.83 -3.81
C LEU A 80 -7.07 -7.49 -3.08
N VAL A 81 -6.88 -8.79 -3.26
CA VAL A 81 -5.72 -9.51 -2.68
C VAL A 81 -4.41 -8.92 -3.20
N PHE A 82 -4.31 -8.63 -4.50
CA PHE A 82 -3.09 -8.11 -5.12
C PHE A 82 -2.79 -6.67 -4.70
N VAL A 83 -3.74 -5.74 -4.85
CA VAL A 83 -3.56 -4.32 -4.53
C VAL A 83 -3.36 -4.14 -3.02
N ILE A 84 -4.18 -4.77 -2.18
CA ILE A 84 -4.06 -4.64 -0.73
C ILE A 84 -2.80 -5.36 -0.24
N GLY A 85 -2.47 -6.52 -0.82
CA GLY A 85 -1.22 -7.23 -0.54
C GLY A 85 0.01 -6.41 -0.91
N MET A 86 0.04 -5.82 -2.11
CA MET A 86 1.13 -4.96 -2.58
C MET A 86 1.25 -3.67 -1.78
N MET A 87 0.12 -3.02 -1.47
CA MET A 87 0.09 -1.81 -0.66
C MET A 87 0.54 -2.09 0.78
N GLY A 88 0.02 -3.17 1.38
CA GLY A 88 0.42 -3.62 2.71
C GLY A 88 1.90 -4.00 2.77
N ALA A 89 2.40 -4.75 1.79
CA ALA A 89 3.81 -5.06 1.67
C ALA A 89 4.65 -3.78 1.55
N SER A 90 4.25 -2.85 0.67
CA SER A 90 4.96 -1.58 0.46
C SER A 90 5.04 -0.74 1.74
N ILE A 91 3.94 -0.65 2.51
CA ILE A 91 3.89 0.04 3.80
C ILE A 91 4.82 -0.64 4.82
N LEU A 92 4.94 -1.97 4.78
CA LEU A 92 5.76 -2.72 5.72
C LEU A 92 7.24 -2.82 5.32
N ILE A 93 7.61 -2.65 4.04
CA ILE A 93 9.00 -2.73 3.56
C ILE A 93 9.99 -1.94 4.43
N PRO A 94 9.73 -0.67 4.79
CA PRO A 94 10.65 0.11 5.63
C PRO A 94 10.93 -0.53 7.00
N THR A 95 10.01 -1.36 7.53
CA THR A 95 10.19 -2.04 8.82
C THR A 95 11.13 -3.24 8.73
N PHE A 96 11.32 -3.82 7.54
CA PHE A 96 12.21 -4.97 7.35
C PHE A 96 13.67 -4.65 7.66
N ILE A 97 14.05 -3.37 7.71
CA ILE A 97 15.41 -2.98 8.13
C ILE A 97 15.72 -3.47 9.55
N LEU A 98 14.70 -3.59 10.41
CA LEU A 98 14.86 -4.11 11.77
C LEU A 98 15.34 -5.57 11.77
N PHE A 99 14.95 -6.34 10.75
CA PHE A 99 15.26 -7.78 10.63
C PHE A 99 16.49 -8.06 9.74
N LYS A 100 17.05 -7.03 9.08
CA LYS A 100 18.28 -7.17 8.29
C LYS A 100 19.48 -7.36 9.24
N ARG A 101 20.40 -8.24 8.85
CA ARG A 101 21.65 -8.45 9.59
C ARG A 101 22.50 -7.17 9.50
N MET A 102 22.96 -6.69 10.65
CA MET A 102 23.79 -5.49 10.74
C MET A 102 25.26 -5.78 10.39
N ASN A 103 25.75 -6.96 10.76
CA ASN A 103 27.14 -7.39 10.61
C ASN A 103 27.25 -8.87 10.19
N ARG A 104 28.49 -9.33 9.98
CA ARG A 104 28.79 -10.73 9.61
C ARG A 104 28.44 -11.75 10.70
N THR A 105 28.37 -11.33 11.97
CA THR A 105 27.98 -12.22 13.07
C THR A 105 26.46 -12.45 13.12
N GLY A 106 25.68 -11.70 12.33
CA GLY A 106 24.26 -11.92 12.12
C GLY A 106 23.35 -11.22 13.12
N VAL A 107 23.87 -10.27 13.90
CA VAL A 107 23.09 -9.47 14.85
C VAL A 107 22.06 -8.61 14.11
N ARG A 108 20.81 -8.60 14.58
CA ARG A 108 19.72 -7.79 14.02
C ARG A 108 19.23 -6.76 15.04
N LEU A 109 18.57 -5.70 14.57
CA LEU A 109 17.89 -4.76 15.47
C LEU A 109 16.66 -5.41 16.12
N SER A 110 15.99 -6.32 15.41
CA SER A 110 14.84 -7.07 15.88
C SER A 110 15.12 -7.94 17.09
N ASP A 111 16.38 -8.38 17.29
CA ASP A 111 16.76 -9.22 18.43
C ASP A 111 16.58 -8.46 19.77
N GLN A 112 16.54 -7.12 19.72
CA GLN A 112 16.28 -6.25 20.85
C GLN A 112 14.77 -5.99 21.09
N LEU A 113 13.87 -6.47 20.22
CA LEU A 113 12.41 -6.32 20.33
C LEU A 113 11.75 -7.45 21.15
N ASN A 114 12.52 -8.23 21.89
CA ASN A 114 12.05 -9.45 22.54
C ASN A 114 10.89 -9.17 23.53
N LEU A 115 9.71 -9.76 23.26
CA LEU A 115 8.45 -9.53 23.98
C LEU A 115 8.28 -10.41 25.23
N SER A 116 9.22 -11.35 25.47
CA SER A 116 9.21 -12.22 26.65
C SER A 116 9.43 -11.42 27.95
N PRO A 117 8.92 -11.90 29.12
CA PRO A 117 9.14 -11.25 30.41
C PRO A 117 10.65 -11.21 30.70
N ALA A 118 11.25 -10.03 30.56
CA ALA A 118 12.69 -9.86 30.53
C ALA A 118 13.17 -8.84 31.55
N SER A 119 14.39 -9.10 32.03
CA SER A 119 15.15 -8.29 32.98
C SER A 119 15.13 -6.78 32.66
N PRO A 120 15.34 -5.89 33.64
CA PRO A 120 15.30 -4.43 33.45
C PRO A 120 16.25 -3.93 32.34
N GLN A 121 17.35 -4.66 32.05
CA GLN A 121 18.26 -4.35 30.95
C GLN A 121 17.63 -4.59 29.57
N ALA A 122 16.86 -5.66 29.40
CA ALA A 122 16.17 -5.95 28.14
C ALA A 122 15.05 -4.95 27.86
N THR A 123 14.30 -4.53 28.89
CA THR A 123 13.27 -3.48 28.76
C THR A 123 13.87 -2.14 28.32
N ALA A 124 15.03 -1.77 28.86
CA ALA A 124 15.72 -0.53 28.48
C ALA A 124 16.23 -0.58 27.02
N GLN A 125 16.73 -1.74 26.56
CA GLN A 125 17.15 -1.94 25.18
C GLN A 125 15.96 -1.90 24.21
N HIS A 126 14.87 -2.58 24.55
CA HIS A 126 13.62 -2.54 23.78
C HIS A 126 13.11 -1.11 23.61
N ARG A 127 13.00 -0.36 24.71
CA ARG A 127 12.55 1.04 24.68
C ARG A 127 13.50 1.93 23.86
N ARG A 128 14.80 1.68 23.91
CA ARG A 128 15.79 2.42 23.10
C ARG A 128 15.57 2.19 21.61
N VAL A 129 15.43 0.94 21.17
CA VAL A 129 15.22 0.63 19.75
C VAL A 129 13.91 1.23 19.26
N LEU A 130 12.84 1.12 20.05
CA LEU A 130 11.53 1.68 19.72
C LEU A 130 11.58 3.21 19.60
N TRP A 131 12.29 3.89 20.51
CA TRP A 131 12.49 5.35 20.41
C TRP A 131 13.32 5.76 19.21
N HIS A 132 14.39 5.03 18.87
CA HIS A 132 15.20 5.37 17.70
C HIS A 132 14.45 5.09 16.41
N TRP A 133 13.66 4.02 16.36
CA TRP A 133 12.80 3.73 15.22
C TRP A 133 11.68 4.78 15.09
N ALA A 134 11.05 5.18 16.19
CA ALA A 134 10.09 6.29 16.20
C ALA A 134 10.73 7.60 15.75
N ALA A 135 11.94 7.91 16.23
CA ALA A 135 12.68 9.09 15.80
C ALA A 135 13.06 9.02 14.31
N SER A 136 13.42 7.85 13.79
CA SER A 136 13.78 7.71 12.38
C SER A 136 12.56 7.88 11.48
N VAL A 137 11.37 7.38 11.88
CA VAL A 137 10.11 7.62 11.16
C VAL A 137 9.63 9.07 11.32
N ALA A 138 9.88 9.71 12.46
CA ALA A 138 9.50 11.11 12.68
C ALA A 138 10.20 12.08 11.71
N VAL A 139 11.44 11.80 11.30
CA VAL A 139 12.21 12.64 10.36
C VAL A 139 11.49 12.84 9.02
N PRO A 140 11.14 11.79 8.24
CA PRO A 140 10.36 11.96 7.02
C PRO A 140 8.94 12.48 7.30
N CYS A 141 8.33 12.15 8.44
CA CYS A 141 7.01 12.69 8.83
C CYS A 141 7.02 14.20 9.09
N VAL A 142 8.12 14.78 9.57
CA VAL A 142 8.26 16.23 9.76
C VAL A 142 8.67 16.91 8.44
N PHE A 143 9.52 16.27 7.67
CA PHE A 143 9.93 16.77 6.35
C PHE A 143 8.73 17.02 5.44
N TRP A 144 7.74 16.11 5.43
CA TRP A 144 6.67 16.16 4.45
C TRP A 144 5.68 17.34 4.62
N PRO A 145 5.17 17.67 5.83
CA PRO A 145 4.40 18.89 6.06
C PRO A 145 5.18 20.16 5.73
N CYS A 146 6.48 20.21 6.08
CA CYS A 146 7.35 21.32 5.67
C CYS A 146 7.46 21.39 4.15
N ALA A 147 7.53 20.25 3.47
CA ALA A 147 7.60 20.17 2.03
C ALA A 147 6.35 20.74 1.35
N VAL A 148 5.17 20.36 1.84
CA VAL A 148 3.88 20.87 1.36
C VAL A 148 3.77 22.38 1.59
N TYR A 149 4.10 22.86 2.79
CA TYR A 149 4.01 24.28 3.14
C TYR A 149 4.94 25.16 2.27
N LEU A 150 6.19 24.73 2.07
CA LEU A 150 7.16 25.46 1.27
C LEU A 150 6.80 25.42 -0.22
N SER A 151 6.33 24.27 -0.73
CA SER A 151 5.94 24.12 -2.13
C SER A 151 4.75 25.01 -2.50
N ALA A 152 3.83 25.26 -1.58
CA ALA A 152 2.70 26.16 -1.80
C ALA A 152 3.10 27.64 -1.90
N LYS A 153 4.32 28.01 -1.47
CA LYS A 153 4.78 29.41 -1.41
C LYS A 153 5.97 29.71 -2.33
N ALA A 154 6.60 28.68 -2.88
CA ALA A 154 7.81 28.83 -3.68
C ALA A 154 7.48 28.83 -5.18
N GLU A 155 8.08 29.76 -5.92
CA GLU A 155 8.05 29.72 -7.38
C GLU A 155 8.87 28.55 -7.91
N SER A 156 8.34 27.85 -8.91
CA SER A 156 9.00 26.70 -9.50
C SER A 156 10.23 27.13 -10.30
N GLY A 157 11.37 26.49 -10.05
CA GLY A 157 12.63 26.79 -10.73
C GLY A 157 13.70 25.73 -10.46
N PRO A 158 14.78 25.69 -11.27
CA PRO A 158 15.80 24.65 -11.20
C PRO A 158 16.53 24.62 -9.85
N LEU A 159 16.72 25.78 -9.21
CA LEU A 159 17.35 25.89 -7.90
C LEU A 159 16.48 25.29 -6.78
N LEU A 160 15.16 25.45 -6.89
CA LEU A 160 14.20 24.81 -5.98
C LEU A 160 14.23 23.28 -6.14
N THR A 161 14.30 22.77 -7.38
CA THR A 161 14.44 21.34 -7.64
C THR A 161 15.71 20.75 -7.02
N VAL A 162 16.86 21.42 -7.19
CA VAL A 162 18.13 21.00 -6.55
C VAL A 162 18.02 21.03 -5.03
N SER A 163 17.37 22.07 -4.47
CA SER A 163 17.12 22.16 -3.04
C SER A 163 16.26 21.00 -2.51
N TRP A 164 15.22 20.59 -3.25
CA TRP A 164 14.40 19.42 -2.90
C TRP A 164 15.19 18.13 -2.92
N ILE A 165 16.02 17.91 -3.95
CA ILE A 165 16.88 16.72 -4.04
C ILE A 165 17.83 16.68 -2.85
N ALA A 166 18.48 17.81 -2.53
CA ALA A 166 19.39 17.90 -1.38
C ALA A 166 18.66 17.64 -0.05
N ALA A 167 17.45 18.17 0.13
CA ALA A 167 16.65 17.95 1.33
C ALA A 167 16.24 16.48 1.48
N VAL A 168 15.81 15.81 0.40
CA VAL A 168 15.49 14.38 0.40
C VAL A 168 16.71 13.54 0.78
N VAL A 169 17.88 13.82 0.20
CA VAL A 169 19.13 13.14 0.56
C VAL A 169 19.45 13.33 2.04
N LEU A 170 19.32 14.55 2.56
CA LEU A 170 19.58 14.86 3.96
C LEU A 170 18.63 14.12 4.91
N VAL A 171 17.35 14.02 4.54
CA VAL A 171 16.32 13.28 5.29
C VAL A 171 16.63 11.78 5.32
N VAL A 172 17.02 11.18 4.20
CA VAL A 172 17.43 9.77 4.15
C VAL A 172 18.70 9.55 4.98
N MET A 173 19.69 10.45 4.89
CA MET A 173 20.90 10.35 5.70
C MET A 173 20.61 10.47 7.20
N ALA A 174 19.71 11.37 7.60
CA ALA A 174 19.26 11.50 8.97
C ALA A 174 18.52 10.23 9.44
N TYR A 175 17.64 9.66 8.61
CA TYR A 175 16.97 8.38 8.87
C TYR A 175 17.99 7.26 9.14
N VAL A 176 18.96 7.08 8.23
CA VAL A 176 20.01 6.05 8.35
C VAL A 176 20.84 6.27 9.62
N TRP A 177 21.23 7.51 9.90
CA TRP A 177 22.02 7.85 11.08
C TRP A 177 21.30 7.49 12.39
N ILE A 178 20.00 7.79 12.49
CA ILE A 178 19.20 7.47 13.67
C ILE A 178 19.06 5.95 13.83
N ILE A 179 18.80 5.22 12.75
CA ILE A 179 18.72 3.74 12.77
C ILE A 179 20.06 3.12 13.19
N VAL A 180 21.17 3.61 12.66
CA VAL A 180 22.52 3.13 13.02
C VAL A 180 22.82 3.38 14.50
N ARG A 181 22.35 4.49 15.08
CA ARG A 181 22.47 4.77 16.52
C ARG A 181 21.65 3.83 17.40
N ALA A 182 20.63 3.17 16.86
CA ALA A 182 19.82 2.16 17.57
C ALA A 182 20.55 0.82 17.82
N ARG A 183 21.80 0.69 17.33
CA ARG A 183 22.60 -0.52 17.48
C ARG A 183 22.83 -0.92 18.95
N PRO A 184 23.09 -2.22 19.19
CA PRO A 184 23.58 -2.67 20.50
C PRO A 184 24.93 -2.06 20.85
N ALA A 185 25.18 -1.81 22.14
CA ALA A 185 26.42 -1.20 22.62
C ALA A 185 27.70 -2.00 22.29
N HIS A 186 27.57 -3.31 22.07
CA HIS A 186 28.69 -4.20 21.75
C HIS A 186 29.08 -4.22 20.26
N VAL A 187 28.33 -3.53 19.37
CA VAL A 187 28.63 -3.46 17.93
C VAL A 187 29.31 -2.13 17.60
N ALA A 188 30.56 -2.18 17.10
CA ALA A 188 31.28 -0.97 16.70
C ALA A 188 30.76 -0.38 15.38
N LEU A 189 31.00 0.91 15.12
CA LEU A 189 30.50 1.58 13.88
C LEU A 189 31.13 0.96 12.64
N ARG A 190 32.39 0.56 12.76
CA ARG A 190 33.18 -0.03 11.68
C ARG A 190 32.71 -1.44 11.28
N ASP A 191 31.98 -2.12 12.16
CA ASP A 191 31.51 -3.49 11.94
C ASP A 191 30.17 -3.55 11.20
N ILE A 192 29.57 -2.39 10.93
CA ILE A 192 28.32 -2.28 10.19
C ILE A 192 28.61 -2.58 8.71
N SER A 193 27.89 -3.57 8.17
CA SER A 193 28.01 -3.96 6.78
C SER A 193 27.48 -2.89 5.82
N GLY A 194 28.14 -2.73 4.66
CA GLY A 194 27.66 -1.85 3.60
C GLY A 194 26.27 -2.24 3.08
N GLU A 195 25.94 -3.54 3.08
CA GLU A 195 24.60 -4.04 2.74
C GLU A 195 23.51 -3.52 3.69
N PHE A 196 23.81 -3.44 4.99
CA PHE A 196 22.87 -2.89 5.97
C PHE A 196 22.67 -1.38 5.77
N LEU A 197 23.73 -0.64 5.46
CA LEU A 197 23.66 0.80 5.17
C LEU A 197 22.84 1.06 3.91
N PHE A 198 23.08 0.30 2.84
CA PHE A 198 22.31 0.40 1.61
C PHE A 198 20.84 0.04 1.82
N ALA A 199 20.56 -1.03 2.57
CA ALA A 199 19.20 -1.41 2.94
C ALA A 199 18.52 -0.33 3.80
N SER A 200 19.24 0.33 4.72
CA SER A 200 18.73 1.42 5.54
C SER A 200 18.38 2.64 4.69
N ALA A 201 19.26 3.00 3.76
CA ALA A 201 19.01 4.12 2.85
C ALA A 201 17.81 3.84 1.93
N SER A 202 17.73 2.61 1.40
CA SER A 202 16.58 2.16 0.60
C SER A 202 15.28 2.19 1.40
N ALA A 203 15.30 1.73 2.67
CA ALA A 203 14.16 1.80 3.57
C ALA A 203 13.70 3.25 3.81
N GLY A 204 14.64 4.18 4.02
CA GLY A 204 14.33 5.62 4.14
C GLY A 204 13.71 6.21 2.87
N GLY A 205 14.23 5.85 1.70
CA GLY A 205 13.66 6.26 0.41
C GLY A 205 12.26 5.69 0.17
N ILE A 206 12.06 4.41 0.46
CA ILE A 206 10.74 3.75 0.35
C ILE A 206 9.77 4.35 1.37
N GLN A 207 10.20 4.71 2.59
CA GLN A 207 9.36 5.40 3.57
C GLN A 207 8.83 6.73 3.03
N LEU A 208 9.68 7.52 2.36
CA LEU A 208 9.25 8.76 1.71
C LEU A 208 8.23 8.50 0.59
N LEU A 209 8.45 7.45 -0.21
CA LEU A 209 7.52 7.05 -1.27
C LEU A 209 6.16 6.60 -0.70
N VAL A 210 6.16 5.82 0.38
CA VAL A 210 4.93 5.39 1.08
C VAL A 210 4.15 6.59 1.61
N ILE A 211 4.84 7.53 2.25
CA ILE A 211 4.23 8.79 2.72
C ILE A 211 3.61 9.53 1.54
N LEU A 212 4.34 9.73 0.45
CA LEU A 212 3.81 10.37 -0.76
C LEU A 212 2.57 9.65 -1.30
N MET A 213 2.59 8.32 -1.40
CA MET A 213 1.48 7.52 -1.93
C MET A 213 0.21 7.62 -1.09
N VAL A 214 0.32 7.80 0.22
CA VAL A 214 -0.84 7.94 1.12
C VAL A 214 -1.30 9.40 1.19
N THR A 215 -0.36 10.34 1.27
CA THR A 215 -0.66 11.76 1.43
C THR A 215 -1.33 12.35 0.20
N VAL A 216 -0.93 11.97 -1.02
CA VAL A 216 -1.52 12.53 -2.26
C VAL A 216 -3.04 12.30 -2.31
N PRO A 217 -3.56 11.06 -2.17
CA PRO A 217 -5.00 10.82 -2.08
C PRO A 217 -5.69 11.58 -0.94
N VAL A 218 -5.07 11.63 0.25
CA VAL A 218 -5.63 12.33 1.42
C VAL A 218 -5.72 13.84 1.16
N SER A 219 -4.72 14.42 0.50
CA SER A 219 -4.71 15.85 0.11
C SER A 219 -5.78 16.17 -0.92
N HIS A 220 -5.98 15.31 -1.92
CA HIS A 220 -7.05 15.47 -2.90
C HIS A 220 -8.44 15.40 -2.26
N ALA A 221 -8.66 14.42 -1.37
CA ALA A 221 -9.93 14.29 -0.66
C ALA A 221 -10.20 15.50 0.25
N PHE A 222 -9.18 16.03 0.93
CA PHE A 222 -9.31 17.21 1.78
C PHE A 222 -9.53 18.50 0.97
N GLY A 223 -8.86 18.65 -0.18
CA GLY A 223 -8.99 19.80 -1.07
C GLY A 223 -10.40 20.00 -1.61
N GLU A 224 -11.24 18.95 -1.63
CA GLU A 224 -12.68 19.10 -1.94
C GLU A 224 -13.44 19.93 -0.90
N TYR A 225 -12.95 19.98 0.34
CA TYR A 225 -13.58 20.67 1.47
C TYR A 225 -12.89 22.00 1.82
N SER A 226 -11.57 22.08 1.72
CA SER A 226 -10.81 23.26 2.14
C SER A 226 -9.43 23.33 1.48
N ASP A 227 -9.08 24.50 0.96
CA ASP A 227 -7.75 24.81 0.43
C ASP A 227 -6.74 25.23 1.53
N SER A 228 -7.15 25.23 2.80
CA SER A 228 -6.30 25.70 3.90
C SER A 228 -5.30 24.63 4.35
N ILE A 229 -4.01 24.90 4.07
CA ILE A 229 -2.88 24.06 4.51
C ILE A 229 -2.84 23.89 6.03
N VAL A 230 -3.25 24.90 6.78
CA VAL A 230 -3.25 24.85 8.26
C VAL A 230 -4.31 23.87 8.76
N LEU A 231 -5.47 23.81 8.10
CA LEU A 231 -6.53 22.85 8.44
C LEU A 231 -6.20 21.42 7.95
N PHE A 232 -5.31 21.29 6.96
CA PHE A 232 -4.82 20.00 6.48
C PHE A 232 -3.77 19.36 7.42
N ALA A 233 -2.98 20.16 8.13
CA ALA A 233 -1.93 19.70 9.05
C ALA A 233 -2.36 18.63 10.08
N PRO A 234 -3.54 18.71 10.75
CA PRO A 234 -3.98 17.63 11.66
C PRO A 234 -4.30 16.32 10.94
N PHE A 235 -4.79 16.35 9.70
CA PHE A 235 -5.03 15.13 8.89
C PHE A 235 -3.72 14.46 8.54
N MET A 236 -2.73 15.25 8.12
CA MET A 236 -1.36 14.81 7.90
C MET A 236 -0.74 14.15 9.15
N ALA A 237 -0.87 14.79 10.31
CA ALA A 237 -0.36 14.22 11.56
C ALA A 237 -1.05 12.89 11.90
N THR A 238 -2.38 12.81 11.70
CA THR A 238 -3.16 11.59 11.93
C THR A 238 -2.72 10.46 10.99
N GLU A 239 -2.54 10.76 9.70
CA GLU A 239 -2.01 9.82 8.70
C GLU A 239 -0.66 9.25 9.14
N MET A 240 0.28 10.11 9.56
CA MET A 240 1.61 9.69 10.00
C MET A 240 1.54 8.81 11.26
N ILE A 241 0.66 9.11 12.21
CA ILE A 241 0.44 8.29 13.40
C ILE A 241 -0.08 6.91 12.99
N VAL A 242 -1.06 6.85 12.08
CA VAL A 242 -1.62 5.59 11.58
C VAL A 242 -0.55 4.75 10.88
N LEU A 243 0.26 5.35 10.00
CA LEU A 243 1.37 4.67 9.33
C LEU A 243 2.39 4.12 10.34
N PHE A 244 2.76 4.93 11.34
CA PHE A 244 3.66 4.50 12.41
C PHE A 244 3.09 3.32 13.20
N LEU A 245 1.80 3.36 13.58
CA LEU A 245 1.15 2.27 14.30
C LEU A 245 1.08 0.99 13.44
N ILE A 246 0.71 1.09 12.16
CA ILE A 246 0.66 -0.07 11.25
C ILE A 246 2.05 -0.72 11.14
N GLN A 247 3.07 0.08 10.91
CA GLN A 247 4.45 -0.39 10.78
C GLN A 247 4.98 -1.00 12.09
N GLY A 248 4.68 -0.38 13.23
CA GLY A 248 5.09 -0.86 14.54
C GLY A 248 4.40 -2.18 14.89
N CYS A 249 3.09 -2.26 14.69
CA CYS A 249 2.31 -3.49 14.83
C CYS A 249 2.84 -4.59 13.91
N GLY A 250 3.15 -4.27 12.65
CA GLY A 250 3.74 -5.22 11.71
C GLY A 250 5.08 -5.78 12.19
N ALA A 251 5.98 -4.93 12.69
CA ALA A 251 7.25 -5.36 13.24
C ALA A 251 7.06 -6.27 14.48
N CYS A 252 6.20 -5.88 15.42
CA CYS A 252 5.87 -6.70 16.59
C CYS A 252 5.24 -8.05 16.21
N MET A 253 4.38 -8.05 15.19
CA MET A 253 3.75 -9.26 14.67
C MET A 253 4.78 -10.20 14.07
N VAL A 254 5.73 -9.71 13.26
CA VAL A 254 6.82 -10.53 12.71
C VAL A 254 7.68 -11.16 13.82
N VAL A 255 7.95 -10.41 14.90
CA VAL A 255 8.64 -10.94 16.09
C VAL A 255 7.79 -12.02 16.79
N SER A 256 6.51 -11.75 17.06
CA SER A 256 5.63 -12.74 17.68
C SER A 256 5.47 -14.02 16.84
N MET A 257 5.50 -13.88 15.51
CA MET A 257 5.40 -15.00 14.57
C MET A 257 6.67 -15.86 14.52
N SER A 258 7.85 -15.32 14.85
CA SER A 258 9.06 -16.14 14.87
C SER A 258 8.98 -17.26 15.92
N ASP A 259 8.17 -17.04 16.95
CA ASP A 259 8.05 -17.91 18.11
C ASP A 259 6.85 -18.85 18.05
N HIS A 260 5.93 -18.65 17.10
CA HIS A 260 4.78 -19.53 16.89
C HIS A 260 5.10 -20.72 15.99
N GLU A 261 4.51 -21.88 16.31
CA GLU A 261 4.63 -23.12 15.51
C GLU A 261 3.97 -22.96 14.13
N ASN A 262 2.89 -22.19 14.04
CA ASN A 262 2.15 -21.90 12.80
C ASN A 262 1.96 -20.38 12.58
N PRO A 263 2.95 -19.68 12.01
CA PRO A 263 2.88 -18.23 11.81
C PRO A 263 1.82 -17.78 10.78
N ALA A 264 1.36 -18.67 9.89
CA ALA A 264 0.38 -18.33 8.85
C ALA A 264 -1.03 -18.02 9.40
N ALA A 265 -1.41 -18.65 10.51
CA ALA A 265 -2.73 -18.49 11.11
C ALA A 265 -2.99 -17.05 11.64
N PRO A 266 -2.16 -16.48 12.52
CA PRO A 266 -2.37 -15.12 13.01
C PRO A 266 -2.25 -14.08 11.90
N VAL A 267 -1.36 -14.28 10.91
CA VAL A 267 -1.25 -13.38 9.74
C VAL A 267 -2.55 -13.32 8.97
N SER A 268 -3.08 -14.49 8.62
CA SER A 268 -4.29 -14.59 7.81
C SER A 268 -5.46 -13.93 8.53
N LEU A 269 -5.55 -14.12 9.85
CA LEU A 269 -6.59 -13.51 10.67
C LEU A 269 -6.43 -11.98 10.74
N VAL A 270 -5.23 -11.46 11.00
CA VAL A 270 -4.98 -10.02 11.05
C VAL A 270 -5.27 -9.35 9.71
N VAL A 271 -4.78 -9.92 8.61
CA VAL A 271 -5.05 -9.41 7.25
C VAL A 271 -6.54 -9.44 6.96
N PHE A 272 -7.22 -10.55 7.26
CA PHE A 272 -8.66 -10.67 7.05
C PHE A 272 -9.45 -9.65 7.90
N SER A 273 -9.11 -9.47 9.17
CA SER A 273 -9.73 -8.46 10.04
C SER A 273 -9.53 -7.04 9.51
N LEU A 274 -8.33 -6.72 8.99
CA LEU A 274 -8.08 -5.41 8.37
C LEU A 274 -8.95 -5.19 7.14
N LEU A 275 -9.09 -6.20 6.27
CA LEU A 275 -9.96 -6.15 5.09
C LEU A 275 -11.42 -5.91 5.47
N VAL A 276 -11.90 -6.59 6.52
CA VAL A 276 -13.26 -6.41 7.04
C VAL A 276 -13.44 -5.00 7.60
N VAL A 277 -12.52 -4.52 8.45
CA VAL A 277 -12.60 -3.18 9.05
C VAL A 277 -12.57 -2.09 7.99
N LEU A 278 -11.71 -2.22 6.97
CA LEU A 278 -11.68 -1.30 5.83
C LEU A 278 -13.00 -1.33 5.05
N GLY A 279 -13.60 -2.52 4.93
CA GLY A 279 -14.94 -2.72 4.39
C GLY A 279 -16.06 -2.15 5.22
N MET A 280 -15.85 -1.80 6.49
CA MET A 280 -16.87 -1.12 7.29
C MET A 280 -16.97 0.37 6.96
N ILE A 281 -16.03 0.92 6.19
CA ILE A 281 -16.02 2.31 5.72
C ILE A 281 -16.55 2.32 4.28
N PRO A 282 -17.81 2.74 4.04
CA PRO A 282 -18.44 2.59 2.73
C PRO A 282 -17.69 3.28 1.59
N GLU A 283 -17.14 4.47 1.83
CA GLU A 283 -16.36 5.21 0.83
C GLU A 283 -15.05 4.48 0.46
N ALA A 284 -14.36 3.89 1.44
CA ALA A 284 -13.13 3.16 1.19
C ALA A 284 -13.39 1.86 0.42
N GLY A 285 -14.39 1.09 0.85
CA GLY A 285 -14.80 -0.13 0.16
C GLY A 285 -15.33 0.14 -1.25
N ALA A 286 -16.07 1.24 -1.46
CA ALA A 286 -16.52 1.66 -2.79
C ALA A 286 -15.35 1.98 -3.73
N LYS A 287 -14.33 2.72 -3.27
CA LYS A 287 -13.14 3.01 -4.08
C LYS A 287 -12.38 1.74 -4.45
N LEU A 288 -12.16 0.84 -3.48
CA LEU A 288 -11.45 -0.41 -3.71
C LEU A 288 -12.22 -1.40 -4.59
N GLY A 289 -13.55 -1.46 -4.43
CA GLY A 289 -14.43 -2.28 -5.27
C GLY A 289 -14.63 -1.71 -6.68
N GLY A 290 -14.52 -0.39 -6.85
CA GLY A 290 -14.67 0.28 -8.13
C GLY A 290 -13.45 0.13 -9.05
N LEU A 291 -12.23 0.03 -8.50
CA LEU A 291 -10.99 -0.05 -9.27
C LEU A 291 -11.00 -1.19 -10.31
N PRO A 292 -11.38 -2.44 -9.99
CA PRO A 292 -11.38 -3.52 -10.98
C PRO A 292 -12.45 -3.34 -12.06
N LEU A 293 -13.62 -2.78 -11.72
CA LEU A 293 -14.69 -2.52 -12.67
C LEU A 293 -14.32 -1.41 -13.65
N GLN A 294 -13.76 -0.31 -13.14
CA GLN A 294 -13.31 0.81 -13.95
C GLN A 294 -12.12 0.41 -14.83
N ALA A 295 -11.12 -0.27 -14.25
CA ALA A 295 -9.94 -0.71 -14.99
C ALA A 295 -10.31 -1.70 -16.12
N SER A 296 -11.24 -2.62 -15.87
CA SER A 296 -11.69 -3.57 -16.89
C SER A 296 -12.51 -2.89 -17.99
N ALA A 297 -13.37 -1.93 -17.63
CA ALA A 297 -14.25 -1.26 -18.59
C ALA A 297 -13.53 -0.23 -19.47
N SER A 298 -12.56 0.51 -18.94
CA SER A 298 -11.83 1.55 -19.68
C SER A 298 -10.47 1.09 -20.20
N GLY A 299 -10.02 -0.13 -19.85
CA GLY A 299 -8.65 -0.58 -20.09
C GLY A 299 -7.62 0.12 -19.19
N GLY A 300 -8.00 0.50 -17.97
CA GLY A 300 -7.12 1.16 -17.00
C GLY A 300 -7.01 2.68 -17.17
N ARG A 301 -7.77 3.26 -18.10
CA ARG A 301 -7.77 4.70 -18.36
C ARG A 301 -8.57 5.41 -17.29
N ALA A 302 -7.94 6.44 -16.73
CA ALA A 302 -8.59 7.37 -15.82
C ALA A 302 -9.67 8.14 -16.61
N CYS A 303 -9.26 8.92 -17.60
CA CYS A 303 -10.14 9.71 -18.47
C CYS A 303 -10.25 9.05 -19.85
N THR A 304 -11.47 9.00 -20.39
CA THR A 304 -11.77 8.36 -21.68
C THR A 304 -12.56 9.30 -22.58
N LEU A 305 -12.22 9.31 -23.86
CA LEU A 305 -13.00 9.91 -24.94
C LEU A 305 -13.61 8.79 -25.78
N MET A 306 -14.93 8.83 -25.97
CA MET A 306 -15.64 7.90 -26.84
C MET A 306 -15.83 8.56 -28.20
N THR A 307 -15.46 7.84 -29.27
CA THR A 307 -15.81 8.23 -30.63
C THR A 307 -17.08 7.49 -31.04
N TRP A 308 -18.07 8.23 -31.53
CA TRP A 308 -19.37 7.70 -31.89
C TRP A 308 -19.34 7.00 -33.25
N THR A 309 -20.14 5.96 -33.45
CA THR A 309 -20.41 5.40 -34.78
C THR A 309 -21.32 6.33 -35.59
N ASP A 310 -21.31 6.24 -36.91
CA ASP A 310 -22.07 7.15 -37.79
C ASP A 310 -23.59 7.13 -37.52
N ASP A 311 -24.12 6.00 -37.04
CA ASP A 311 -25.54 5.80 -36.71
C ASP A 311 -25.86 6.01 -35.21
N ALA A 312 -24.89 6.44 -34.41
CA ALA A 312 -25.04 6.55 -32.97
C ALA A 312 -26.00 7.69 -32.57
N LYS A 313 -27.05 7.36 -31.83
CA LYS A 313 -27.88 8.34 -31.13
C LYS A 313 -27.25 8.67 -29.77
N ALA A 314 -26.16 9.43 -29.80
CA ALA A 314 -25.48 9.87 -28.59
C ALA A 314 -26.38 10.83 -27.77
N LEU A 315 -26.38 10.65 -26.44
CA LEU A 315 -27.05 11.60 -25.54
C LEU A 315 -26.35 12.96 -25.64
N ARG A 316 -27.13 14.02 -25.88
CA ARG A 316 -26.60 15.40 -26.05
C ARG A 316 -25.68 15.87 -24.93
N VAL A 317 -25.91 15.40 -23.69
CA VAL A 317 -25.10 15.73 -22.51
C VAL A 317 -23.68 15.15 -22.59
N LEU A 318 -23.49 14.09 -23.38
CA LEU A 318 -22.21 13.42 -23.55
C LEU A 318 -21.47 13.88 -24.81
N VAL A 319 -22.11 14.58 -25.74
CA VAL A 319 -21.52 15.01 -27.01
C VAL A 319 -20.68 16.26 -26.79
N ASP A 320 -19.46 16.27 -27.34
CA ASP A 320 -18.62 17.47 -27.33
C ASP A 320 -19.21 18.53 -28.26
N ALA A 321 -19.34 19.77 -27.77
CA ALA A 321 -19.90 20.89 -28.53
C ALA A 321 -19.01 21.28 -29.71
N ASP A 322 -17.69 21.09 -29.58
CA ASP A 322 -16.70 21.44 -30.60
C ASP A 322 -16.49 20.29 -31.61
N ASN A 323 -16.76 19.05 -31.22
CA ASN A 323 -16.67 17.88 -32.09
C ASN A 323 -17.82 16.88 -31.85
N PRO A 324 -18.90 16.94 -32.63
CA PRO A 324 -20.09 16.12 -32.40
C PRO A 324 -19.87 14.62 -32.63
N GLN A 325 -18.75 14.20 -33.25
CA GLN A 325 -18.38 12.79 -33.37
C GLN A 325 -17.68 12.23 -32.13
N ARG A 326 -17.38 13.09 -31.14
CA ARG A 326 -16.71 12.69 -29.90
C ARG A 326 -17.56 12.98 -28.69
N SER A 327 -17.28 12.25 -27.62
CA SER A 327 -17.80 12.57 -26.31
C SER A 327 -16.97 13.67 -25.65
N VAL A 328 -17.57 14.34 -24.67
CA VAL A 328 -16.82 15.08 -23.64
C VAL A 328 -15.86 14.14 -22.89
N LYS A 329 -14.98 14.67 -22.04
CA LYS A 329 -14.11 13.85 -21.17
C LYS A 329 -14.97 13.02 -20.21
N LEU A 330 -14.96 11.69 -20.35
CA LEU A 330 -15.75 10.76 -19.55
C LEU A 330 -14.89 9.94 -18.58
N ARG A 331 -15.53 9.48 -17.50
CA ARG A 331 -15.11 8.39 -16.63
C ARG A 331 -16.03 7.20 -16.90
N VAL A 332 -15.46 6.07 -17.29
CA VAL A 332 -16.21 4.81 -17.43
C VAL A 332 -16.26 4.13 -16.07
N MET A 333 -17.46 3.94 -15.54
CA MET A 333 -17.70 3.41 -14.20
C MET A 333 -17.75 1.89 -14.19
N ALA A 334 -18.35 1.29 -15.22
CA ALA A 334 -18.45 -0.14 -15.43
C ALA A 334 -18.87 -0.44 -16.87
N ASP A 335 -18.61 -1.67 -17.31
CA ASP A 335 -19.20 -2.29 -18.49
C ASP A 335 -20.31 -3.24 -17.99
N SER A 336 -21.54 -3.05 -18.46
CA SER A 336 -22.69 -3.86 -18.06
C SER A 336 -23.63 -4.10 -19.25
N ASP A 337 -23.91 -5.37 -19.51
CA ASP A 337 -24.97 -5.85 -20.40
C ASP A 337 -25.04 -5.12 -21.76
N GLY A 338 -23.88 -4.96 -22.41
CA GLY A 338 -23.78 -4.35 -23.75
C GLY A 338 -23.82 -2.82 -23.75
N SER A 339 -23.65 -2.19 -22.59
CA SER A 339 -23.55 -0.75 -22.44
C SER A 339 -22.44 -0.34 -21.48
N TYR A 340 -21.76 0.75 -21.80
CA TYR A 340 -20.87 1.46 -20.88
C TYR A 340 -21.70 2.35 -19.95
N ILE A 341 -21.44 2.24 -18.65
CA ILE A 341 -21.97 3.18 -17.66
C ILE A 341 -20.94 4.29 -17.49
N VAL A 342 -21.29 5.51 -17.90
CA VAL A 342 -20.35 6.64 -17.95
C VAL A 342 -20.86 7.86 -17.18
N ARG A 343 -19.91 8.69 -16.75
CA ARG A 343 -20.14 10.00 -16.14
C ARG A 343 -19.10 11.00 -16.67
N PRO A 344 -19.38 12.30 -16.80
CA PRO A 344 -18.34 13.28 -17.08
C PRO A 344 -17.22 13.24 -16.03
N TRP A 345 -15.97 13.35 -16.47
CA TRP A 345 -14.75 13.07 -15.68
C TRP A 345 -14.67 13.80 -14.32
N GLN A 346 -15.23 15.01 -14.23
CA GLN A 346 -15.24 15.86 -13.03
C GLN A 346 -16.65 16.26 -12.57
N ALA A 347 -17.70 15.54 -12.99
CA ALA A 347 -19.05 15.85 -12.54
C ALA A 347 -19.20 15.61 -11.03
N ARG A 348 -19.62 16.65 -10.30
CA ARG A 348 -20.03 16.54 -8.88
C ARG A 348 -21.35 15.78 -8.72
N GLU A 349 -22.20 15.83 -9.75
CA GLU A 349 -23.44 15.06 -9.79
C GLU A 349 -23.14 13.58 -10.04
N LYS A 350 -23.74 12.70 -9.23
CA LYS A 350 -23.58 11.25 -9.35
C LYS A 350 -24.47 10.62 -10.44
N THR A 351 -25.05 11.43 -11.32
CA THR A 351 -25.85 10.97 -12.46
C THR A 351 -24.96 10.14 -13.39
N VAL A 352 -25.46 8.98 -13.82
CA VAL A 352 -24.78 8.09 -14.76
C VAL A 352 -25.59 8.01 -16.05
N SER A 353 -24.91 7.91 -17.17
CA SER A 353 -25.51 7.69 -18.48
C SER A 353 -25.13 6.31 -19.00
N PHE A 354 -26.05 5.68 -19.72
CA PHE A 354 -25.81 4.39 -20.36
C PHE A 354 -25.54 4.61 -21.84
N VAL A 355 -24.40 4.10 -22.30
CA VAL A 355 -23.96 4.22 -23.68
C VAL A 355 -23.87 2.82 -24.29
N PRO A 356 -24.73 2.46 -25.25
CA PRO A 356 -24.65 1.14 -25.90
C PRO A 356 -23.30 0.94 -26.59
N HIS A 357 -22.73 -0.26 -26.51
CA HIS A 357 -21.46 -0.60 -27.18
C HIS A 357 -21.54 -0.38 -28.69
N ALA A 358 -22.69 -0.70 -29.30
CA ALA A 358 -22.92 -0.50 -30.73
C ALA A 358 -22.85 0.97 -31.18
N SER A 359 -22.98 1.92 -30.24
CA SER A 359 -22.88 3.35 -30.52
C SER A 359 -21.45 3.88 -30.43
N VAL A 360 -20.50 3.08 -29.95
CA VAL A 360 -19.10 3.48 -29.73
C VAL A 360 -18.21 2.80 -30.77
N ALA A 361 -17.53 3.61 -31.58
CA ALA A 361 -16.56 3.12 -32.55
C ALA A 361 -15.20 2.88 -31.90
N GLN A 362 -14.76 3.80 -31.04
CA GLN A 362 -13.41 3.79 -30.44
C GLN A 362 -13.41 4.39 -29.02
N LEU A 363 -12.44 3.95 -28.21
CA LEU A 363 -12.16 4.46 -26.87
C LEU A 363 -10.73 4.99 -26.83
N ASP A 364 -10.58 6.31 -26.72
CA ASP A 364 -9.29 7.00 -26.67
C ASP A 364 -8.99 7.56 -25.27
N GLU A 365 -7.71 7.82 -25.01
CA GLU A 365 -7.28 8.56 -23.83
C GLU A 365 -7.53 10.05 -24.01
N CYS A 366 -7.86 10.74 -22.91
CA CYS A 366 -7.98 12.19 -22.93
C CYS A 366 -6.61 12.83 -23.17
N PRO A 367 -6.51 13.86 -24.03
CA PRO A 367 -5.30 14.65 -24.21
C PRO A 367 -4.99 15.50 -22.99
#